data_AF-A0A814SEE1-F1
#
_entry.id   AF-A0A814SEE1-F1
#
_cell.length_a   1.000
_cell.length_b   1.000
_cell.length_c   1.000
_cell.angle_alpha   90.00
_cell.angle_beta   90.00
_cell.angle_gamma   90.00
#
_symmetry.space_group_name_H-M   'P 1'
#
loop_
_entity.id
_entity.type
_entity.pdbx_description
1 polymer ?
#
loop_
_entity_poly.entity_id
_entity_poly.type
_entity_poly.pdbx_seq_one_letter_code
_entity_poly.pdbx_strand_id
1 'polypeptide(L)'
;MSRVPQIQFSGQEKLVDNHLSCSTDSDSSTSTSFTTEDHSSFALLDSRPLNNSDKPQLMLATEQSSVVQPMLTDLYQLSMAYAYWKSNKHNDNAVFDLYFRKNPFGGEYTLFAGLEECLKFVRDYKFHESDIVYLRSVSPKYIEDEYYDYLAKLNMHDVRVYAVPEGTVVFPRIPLIRVEGPILKTQLLETTLLTLVNYASLVATNAARFRSATSPGKALLEFGLRRAQGPDGGLSASKYCYLGGFDGTSNVLAGKLYDIPVKGTHAHAYVSSYESMNDLTERCLCDRISKERRPFADMCEQYLKEVGSILKIIPEQTNKGELAAFTSFAIAYPTNFLALVDTYDVLKSGLPNFLAVSRALHECNYQAVGLRLDSGDLAYLSIEVRTRFVTVAKKFDIPYFEKFNIVASNDINEDTLLSLEKQNHKIDTFGIGTHLVTCQRQPALGCVYKLVELNGSARIKLSQDVEKVTIPGRKNLYRIFGSDGKALCDLLTKFDEPSPNEGERILIHHPYADQRRAYVTPNSSVSLYKLYWSDGKIQEALPNLKEIREYAKDQLEQLRKDHIRDLNPTPYKVSLTAELFKFMHDLWIANVPIGELK
;
A
#
# COMPACT_ATOMS: atom_id res chain seq x y z
N MET A 1 53.40 -25.01 3.23
CA MET A 1 53.74 -24.26 2.00
C MET A 1 52.44 -23.69 1.47
N SER A 2 52.16 -22.41 1.32
CA SER A 2 52.95 -21.19 1.43
C SER A 2 51.97 -20.00 1.60
N ARG A 3 52.42 -19.01 2.37
CA ARG A 3 51.81 -17.72 2.76
C ARG A 3 51.21 -16.90 1.62
N VAL A 4 50.16 -16.14 1.94
CA VAL A 4 49.78 -14.85 1.31
C VAL A 4 49.36 -13.88 2.44
N PRO A 5 49.71 -12.57 2.41
CA PRO A 5 50.04 -11.78 3.60
C PRO A 5 48.93 -10.85 4.13
N GLN A 6 49.03 -10.52 5.42
CA GLN A 6 48.29 -9.46 6.11
C GLN A 6 48.79 -8.07 5.69
N ILE A 7 47.86 -7.16 5.40
CA ILE A 7 48.10 -5.73 5.19
C ILE A 7 47.60 -4.98 6.43
N GLN A 8 48.52 -4.36 7.16
CA GLN A 8 48.24 -3.39 8.23
C GLN A 8 47.98 -2.02 7.62
N PHE A 9 46.91 -1.35 8.06
CA PHE A 9 46.73 0.09 7.85
C PHE A 9 46.86 0.82 9.19
N SER A 10 47.95 1.57 9.32
CA SER A 10 48.14 2.62 10.32
C SER A 10 47.57 3.94 9.78
N GLY A 11 46.60 4.52 10.49
CA GLY A 11 46.03 5.83 10.17
C GLY A 11 45.87 6.65 11.45
N GLN A 12 46.64 7.74 11.52
CA GLN A 12 46.77 8.63 12.67
C GLN A 12 45.50 9.44 12.93
N GLU A 13 45.13 9.53 14.22
CA GLU A 13 44.17 10.49 14.76
C GLU A 13 44.76 11.92 14.68
N LYS A 14 43.98 12.87 14.15
CA LYS A 14 44.16 14.30 14.39
C LYS A 14 42.91 14.84 15.07
N LEU A 15 43.07 15.14 16.35
CA LEU A 15 42.20 16.00 17.14
C LEU A 15 42.17 17.41 16.54
N VAL A 16 40.98 17.98 16.40
CA VAL A 16 40.78 19.42 16.25
C VAL A 16 39.76 19.84 17.31
N ASP A 17 40.27 20.48 18.35
CA ASP A 17 39.52 21.25 19.32
C ASP A 17 38.80 22.40 18.64
N ASN A 18 37.53 22.61 18.97
CA ASN A 18 36.90 23.91 18.82
C ASN A 18 36.09 24.22 20.08
N HIS A 19 36.71 25.04 20.93
CA HIS A 19 36.05 25.84 21.96
C HIS A 19 35.02 26.76 21.31
N LEU A 20 33.80 26.77 21.84
CA LEU A 20 32.93 27.94 21.76
C LEU A 20 32.21 28.15 23.08
N SER A 21 32.30 29.41 23.49
CA SER A 21 32.09 29.98 24.80
C SER A 21 30.63 30.12 25.19
N CYS A 22 30.43 30.01 26.50
CA CYS A 22 29.24 30.38 27.24
C CYS A 22 28.94 31.88 27.11
N SER A 23 27.68 32.24 26.82
CA SER A 23 27.13 33.56 27.10
C SER A 23 25.76 33.40 27.77
N THR A 24 25.71 33.88 29.00
CA THR A 24 24.53 34.12 29.83
C THR A 24 23.61 35.14 29.19
N ASP A 25 22.30 34.93 29.26
CA ASP A 25 21.34 36.03 29.44
C ASP A 25 20.05 35.54 30.11
N SER A 26 19.56 36.40 30.98
CA SER A 26 18.54 36.24 32.01
C SER A 26 17.13 36.60 31.55
N ASP A 27 16.14 35.99 32.22
CA ASP A 27 14.81 36.47 32.56
C ASP A 27 13.85 36.98 31.47
N SER A 28 12.70 36.31 31.35
CA SER A 28 11.43 36.93 31.78
C SER A 28 10.27 35.94 31.81
N SER A 29 9.55 36.03 32.92
CA SER A 29 8.30 35.36 33.25
C SER A 29 7.16 35.71 32.29
N THR A 30 6.32 34.73 31.94
CA THR A 30 4.89 34.96 31.74
C THR A 30 4.09 33.69 32.01
N SER A 31 3.13 33.85 32.92
CA SER A 31 2.11 32.88 33.32
C SER A 31 1.06 32.70 32.23
N THR A 32 0.72 31.46 31.88
CA THR A 32 -0.57 31.16 31.25
C THR A 32 -1.12 29.82 31.74
N SER A 33 -2.42 29.88 31.98
CA SER A 33 -3.34 28.93 32.59
C SER A 33 -3.46 27.59 31.87
N PHE A 34 -3.55 26.51 32.66
CA PHE A 34 -3.95 25.18 32.21
C PHE A 34 -5.41 25.17 31.78
N THR A 35 -5.66 24.85 30.51
CA THR A 35 -6.94 24.32 30.02
C THR A 35 -6.73 22.87 29.62
N THR A 36 -7.56 22.00 30.19
CA THR A 36 -7.66 20.57 29.89
C THR A 36 -8.17 20.36 28.47
N GLU A 37 -7.35 19.77 27.61
CA GLU A 37 -7.81 19.19 26.35
C GLU A 37 -7.43 17.71 26.24
N ASP A 38 -8.41 16.98 25.76
CA ASP A 38 -8.62 15.55 25.77
C ASP A 38 -8.06 14.95 24.48
N HIS A 39 -6.92 14.26 24.53
CA HIS A 39 -6.36 13.56 23.38
C HIS A 39 -5.80 12.18 23.76
N SER A 40 -6.62 11.15 23.53
CA SER A 40 -6.19 9.77 23.35
C SER A 40 -5.42 9.62 22.04
N SER A 41 -4.09 9.71 22.09
CA SER A 41 -3.20 9.42 20.95
C SER A 41 -2.61 8.01 21.07
N PHE A 42 -2.74 7.23 19.99
CA PHE A 42 -2.34 5.83 19.88
C PHE A 42 -0.82 5.68 19.68
N ALA A 43 -0.08 5.30 20.72
CA ALA A 43 1.37 5.12 20.63
C ALA A 43 1.79 3.64 20.58
N LEU A 44 1.62 2.97 19.44
CA LEU A 44 2.55 1.88 19.03
C LEU A 44 3.84 2.54 18.55
N LEU A 45 5.05 1.99 18.80
CA LEU A 45 6.38 2.57 18.47
C LEU A 45 6.30 3.81 17.57
N ASP A 46 6.04 4.98 18.16
CA ASP A 46 6.01 6.23 17.40
C ASP A 46 7.44 6.76 17.40
N SER A 47 8.07 6.76 16.23
CA SER A 47 9.06 7.79 15.95
C SER A 47 8.31 9.11 15.97
N ARG A 48 8.57 9.99 16.94
CA ARG A 48 8.02 11.36 16.95
C ARG A 48 8.17 11.96 15.54
N PRO A 49 7.15 12.63 14.98
CA PRO A 49 7.39 13.49 13.84
C PRO A 49 8.39 14.56 14.28
N LEU A 50 9.56 14.60 13.65
CA LEU A 50 10.50 15.72 13.77
C LEU A 50 9.75 17.02 13.42
N ASN A 51 9.97 18.08 14.19
CA ASN A 51 9.51 19.43 13.83
C ASN A 51 9.93 19.73 12.38
N ASN A 52 9.06 20.40 11.61
CA ASN A 52 9.29 20.69 10.19
C ASN A 52 10.59 21.47 9.92
N SER A 53 11.18 22.11 10.93
CA SER A 53 12.45 22.85 10.85
C SER A 53 13.70 21.98 10.98
N ASP A 54 13.60 20.75 11.49
CA ASP A 54 14.75 19.88 11.83
C ASP A 54 14.83 18.59 11.01
N LYS A 55 13.95 18.42 10.00
CA LYS A 55 14.11 17.33 9.04
C LYS A 55 15.30 17.69 8.13
N PRO A 56 16.47 17.02 8.19
CA PRO A 56 17.40 17.09 7.06
C PRO A 56 16.59 16.74 5.83
N GLN A 57 16.61 17.55 4.77
CA GLN A 57 15.84 17.36 3.53
C GLN A 57 15.82 15.87 3.19
N LEU A 58 14.77 15.18 3.63
CA LEU A 58 14.69 13.75 3.51
C LEU A 58 14.55 13.57 2.01
N MET A 59 15.47 12.84 1.37
CA MET A 59 15.33 12.51 -0.04
C MET A 59 13.95 11.89 -0.22
N LEU A 60 12.99 12.69 -0.66
CA LEU A 60 11.73 12.22 -1.20
C LEU A 60 12.11 11.24 -2.30
N ALA A 61 11.36 10.14 -2.44
CA ALA A 61 11.56 9.09 -3.44
C ALA A 61 11.44 9.66 -4.87
N THR A 62 12.43 10.44 -5.27
CA THR A 62 12.59 11.11 -6.56
C THR A 62 13.27 10.18 -7.56
N GLU A 63 14.02 9.20 -7.05
CA GLU A 63 14.72 8.18 -7.83
C GLU A 63 13.85 6.94 -8.01
N GLN A 64 13.80 6.46 -9.25
CA GLN A 64 13.10 5.26 -9.67
C GLN A 64 13.77 4.00 -9.15
N SER A 65 12.98 2.95 -8.90
CA SER A 65 13.53 1.62 -8.61
C SER A 65 14.48 1.17 -9.72
N SER A 66 15.70 0.76 -9.36
CA SER A 66 16.72 0.29 -10.32
C SER A 66 16.29 -0.93 -11.16
N VAL A 67 15.25 -1.65 -10.71
CA VAL A 67 14.68 -2.80 -11.41
C VAL A 67 13.71 -2.37 -12.52
N VAL A 68 13.04 -1.22 -12.36
CA VAL A 68 12.10 -0.71 -13.36
C VAL A 68 12.92 0.03 -14.42
N GLN A 69 13.09 -0.58 -15.59
CA GLN A 69 13.91 -0.04 -16.68
C GLN A 69 13.49 -0.68 -18.02
N PRO A 70 13.96 -0.20 -19.19
CA PRO A 70 13.53 -0.74 -20.49
C PRO A 70 13.74 -2.25 -20.69
N MET A 71 14.72 -2.83 -19.99
CA MET A 71 14.98 -4.28 -20.00
C MET A 71 13.99 -5.10 -19.18
N LEU A 72 13.13 -4.47 -18.36
CA LEU A 72 11.99 -5.11 -17.68
C LEU A 72 10.84 -5.31 -18.69
N THR A 73 11.09 -6.19 -19.65
CA THR A 73 10.21 -6.48 -20.77
C THR A 73 10.42 -7.92 -21.25
N ASP A 74 9.50 -8.42 -22.05
CA ASP A 74 9.65 -9.72 -22.67
C ASP A 74 10.44 -9.62 -23.98
N LEU A 75 11.22 -10.65 -24.34
CA LEU A 75 12.01 -10.66 -25.59
C LEU A 75 11.15 -10.43 -26.85
N TYR A 76 9.88 -10.86 -26.84
CA TYR A 76 9.00 -10.66 -27.98
C TYR A 76 8.66 -9.18 -28.20
N GLN A 77 8.68 -8.34 -27.15
CA GLN A 77 8.47 -6.89 -27.30
C GLN A 77 9.58 -6.24 -28.12
N LEU A 78 10.82 -6.62 -27.84
CA LEU A 78 12.01 -6.16 -28.59
C LEU A 78 12.03 -6.71 -30.02
N SER A 79 11.64 -7.98 -30.19
CA SER A 79 11.52 -8.60 -31.51
C SER A 79 10.45 -7.92 -32.38
N MET A 80 9.30 -7.55 -31.80
CA MET A 80 8.26 -6.78 -32.48
C MET A 80 8.70 -5.35 -32.76
N ALA A 81 9.42 -4.70 -31.83
CA ALA A 81 9.99 -3.38 -32.06
C ALA A 81 10.94 -3.37 -33.26
N TYR A 82 11.82 -4.37 -33.36
CA TYR A 82 12.67 -4.56 -34.54
C TYR A 82 11.84 -4.75 -35.82
N ALA A 83 10.78 -5.58 -35.79
CA ALA A 83 9.92 -5.77 -36.95
C ALA A 83 9.21 -4.48 -37.39
N TYR A 84 8.75 -3.64 -36.45
CA TYR A 84 8.21 -2.30 -36.77
C TYR A 84 9.27 -1.37 -37.36
N TRP A 85 10.49 -1.41 -36.82
CA TRP A 85 11.60 -0.62 -37.33
C TRP A 85 11.95 -1.04 -38.77
N LYS A 86 12.17 -2.33 -38.98
CA LYS A 86 12.54 -2.94 -40.26
C LYS A 86 11.49 -2.74 -41.36
N SER A 87 10.21 -2.72 -40.99
CA SER A 87 9.09 -2.46 -41.91
C SER A 87 8.78 -0.96 -42.09
N ASN A 88 9.57 -0.07 -41.49
CA ASN A 88 9.36 1.38 -41.50
C ASN A 88 7.99 1.81 -40.93
N LYS A 89 7.42 1.01 -40.01
CA LYS A 89 6.15 1.29 -39.32
C LYS A 89 6.35 1.91 -37.94
N HIS A 90 7.57 1.95 -37.43
CA HIS A 90 7.90 2.36 -36.06
C HIS A 90 7.41 3.77 -35.67
N ASN A 91 7.18 4.66 -36.64
CA ASN A 91 6.64 6.01 -36.45
C ASN A 91 5.14 6.15 -36.71
N ASP A 92 4.42 5.06 -37.04
CA ASP A 92 2.96 5.10 -37.14
C ASP A 92 2.37 5.56 -35.80
N ASN A 93 1.43 6.49 -35.82
CA ASN A 93 0.82 7.02 -34.61
C ASN A 93 -0.23 6.04 -34.08
N ALA A 94 0.03 5.44 -32.92
CA ALA A 94 -0.83 4.46 -32.28
C ALA A 94 -1.48 5.02 -31.01
N VAL A 95 -2.64 4.47 -30.66
CA VAL A 95 -3.29 4.66 -29.36
C VAL A 95 -3.51 3.30 -28.73
N PHE A 96 -3.03 3.15 -27.50
CA PHE A 96 -3.21 1.96 -26.69
C PHE A 96 -3.95 2.29 -25.40
N ASP A 97 -4.84 1.39 -24.98
CA ASP A 97 -5.58 1.45 -23.73
C ASP A 97 -5.11 0.33 -22.78
N LEU A 98 -4.79 0.69 -21.53
CA LEU A 98 -4.54 -0.21 -20.41
C LEU A 98 -5.80 -0.30 -19.54
N TYR A 99 -6.39 -1.47 -19.40
CA TYR A 99 -7.60 -1.71 -18.58
C TYR A 99 -7.63 -3.12 -18.01
N PHE A 100 -8.52 -3.42 -17.07
CA PHE A 100 -8.73 -4.77 -16.55
C PHE A 100 -10.13 -5.31 -16.88
N ARG A 101 -10.32 -6.63 -16.83
CA ARG A 101 -11.56 -7.27 -17.31
C ARG A 101 -12.59 -7.60 -16.24
N LYS A 102 -12.15 -7.76 -14.98
CA LYS A 102 -13.00 -8.15 -13.84
C LYS A 102 -12.47 -7.50 -12.58
N ASN A 103 -13.37 -7.02 -11.73
CA ASN A 103 -12.98 -6.57 -10.39
C ASN A 103 -12.38 -7.75 -9.61
N PRO A 104 -11.36 -7.50 -8.78
CA PRO A 104 -10.70 -8.55 -8.02
C PRO A 104 -11.54 -8.99 -6.83
N PHE A 105 -11.22 -10.16 -6.29
CA PHE A 105 -11.76 -10.70 -5.02
C PHE A 105 -13.28 -10.94 -5.03
N GLY A 106 -13.92 -10.96 -6.21
CA GLY A 106 -15.38 -11.03 -6.33
C GLY A 106 -16.11 -9.77 -5.86
N GLY A 107 -15.38 -8.67 -5.65
CA GLY A 107 -15.94 -7.34 -5.37
C GLY A 107 -16.44 -6.65 -6.64
N GLU A 108 -16.89 -5.40 -6.50
CA GLU A 108 -17.38 -4.63 -7.66
C GLU A 108 -16.76 -3.26 -7.86
N TYR A 109 -15.60 -3.04 -7.23
CA TYR A 109 -14.75 -1.88 -7.47
C TYR A 109 -13.27 -2.29 -7.45
N THR A 110 -12.43 -1.43 -8.03
CA THR A 110 -10.97 -1.48 -7.94
C THR A 110 -10.46 -0.07 -7.67
N LEU A 111 -9.48 0.10 -6.80
CA LEU A 111 -8.76 1.37 -6.66
C LEU A 111 -7.62 1.41 -7.68
N PHE A 112 -7.59 2.44 -8.52
CA PHE A 112 -6.49 2.63 -9.46
C PHE A 112 -5.23 3.12 -8.73
N ALA A 113 -4.14 2.38 -8.88
CA ALA A 113 -2.82 2.73 -8.36
C ALA A 113 -1.70 2.29 -9.32
N GLY A 114 -0.53 2.91 -9.18
CA GLY A 114 0.68 2.65 -9.98
C GLY A 114 1.07 3.78 -10.93
N LEU A 115 0.31 4.87 -11.01
CA LEU A 115 0.53 5.93 -12.00
C LEU A 115 1.85 6.66 -11.78
N GLU A 116 2.19 7.01 -10.54
CA GLU A 116 3.45 7.70 -10.23
C GLU A 116 4.67 6.92 -10.75
N GLU A 117 4.73 5.61 -10.50
CA GLU A 117 5.84 4.75 -10.93
C GLU A 117 5.88 4.59 -12.46
N CYS A 118 4.71 4.52 -13.10
CA CYS A 118 4.62 4.54 -14.57
C CYS A 118 5.21 5.82 -15.16
N LEU A 119 4.92 6.98 -14.56
CA LEU A 119 5.42 8.27 -15.04
C LEU A 119 6.93 8.42 -14.81
N LYS A 120 7.46 7.94 -13.67
CA LYS A 120 8.92 7.86 -13.45
C LYS A 120 9.58 7.01 -14.54
N PHE A 121 9.02 5.83 -14.83
CA PHE A 121 9.51 4.95 -15.87
C PHE A 121 9.52 5.59 -17.26
N VAL A 122 8.43 6.26 -17.64
CA VAL A 122 8.35 6.96 -18.93
C VAL A 122 9.36 8.12 -19.00
N ARG A 123 9.54 8.86 -17.90
CA ARG A 123 10.50 9.97 -17.78
C ARG A 123 11.95 9.52 -17.96
N ASP A 124 12.33 8.45 -17.27
CA ASP A 124 13.73 7.99 -17.23
C ASP A 124 14.01 6.89 -18.27
N TYR A 125 13.07 6.64 -19.19
CA TYR A 125 13.17 5.58 -20.19
C TYR A 125 14.41 5.78 -21.08
N LYS A 126 15.42 4.93 -20.88
CA LYS A 126 16.65 4.92 -21.67
C LYS A 126 17.32 3.56 -21.59
N PHE A 127 17.77 3.04 -22.73
CA PHE A 127 18.68 1.89 -22.76
C PHE A 127 20.10 2.33 -22.38
N HIS A 128 20.72 1.65 -21.43
CA HIS A 128 22.12 1.84 -21.11
C HIS A 128 23.01 1.13 -22.13
N GLU A 129 24.28 1.53 -22.20
CA GLU A 129 25.27 0.91 -23.09
C GLU A 129 25.39 -0.61 -22.86
N SER A 130 25.38 -1.03 -21.58
CA SER A 130 25.35 -2.44 -21.20
C SER A 130 24.14 -3.19 -21.76
N ASP A 131 22.98 -2.55 -21.80
CA ASP A 131 21.76 -3.15 -22.32
C ASP A 131 21.89 -3.38 -23.82
N ILE A 132 22.41 -2.39 -24.55
CA ILE A 132 22.64 -2.49 -25.99
C ILE A 132 23.65 -3.60 -26.32
N VAL A 133 24.75 -3.68 -25.57
CA VAL A 133 25.75 -4.76 -25.71
C VAL A 133 25.11 -6.12 -25.47
N TYR A 134 24.30 -6.25 -24.42
CA TYR A 134 23.60 -7.49 -24.13
C TYR A 134 22.60 -7.86 -25.23
N LEU A 135 21.77 -6.91 -25.69
CA LEU A 135 20.80 -7.11 -26.76
C LEU A 135 21.46 -7.58 -28.06
N ARG A 136 22.61 -6.99 -28.43
CA ARG A 136 23.42 -7.45 -29.56
C ARG A 136 23.88 -8.90 -29.41
N SER A 137 24.21 -9.32 -28.19
CA SER A 137 24.71 -10.67 -27.91
C SER A 137 23.64 -11.76 -27.98
N VAL A 138 22.39 -11.45 -27.62
CA VAL A 138 21.28 -12.41 -27.58
C VAL A 138 20.41 -12.39 -28.84
N SER A 139 20.53 -11.35 -29.66
CA SER A 139 19.79 -11.20 -30.90
C SER A 139 20.40 -12.00 -32.05
N PRO A 140 19.59 -12.40 -33.06
CA PRO A 140 20.13 -13.00 -34.28
C PRO A 140 21.16 -12.09 -34.96
N LYS A 141 22.24 -12.70 -35.47
CA LYS A 141 23.37 -11.97 -36.11
C LYS A 141 22.99 -11.17 -37.37
N TYR A 142 21.80 -11.37 -37.92
CA TYR A 142 21.32 -10.66 -39.10
C TYR A 142 20.60 -9.34 -38.77
N ILE A 143 20.39 -9.00 -37.50
CA ILE A 143 19.80 -7.71 -37.12
C ILE A 143 20.83 -6.59 -37.37
N GLU A 144 20.37 -5.52 -38.01
CA GLU A 144 21.21 -4.39 -38.41
C GLU A 144 21.76 -3.59 -37.22
N ASP A 145 23.00 -3.11 -37.35
CA ASP A 145 23.68 -2.31 -36.32
C ASP A 145 22.94 -0.99 -36.04
N GLU A 146 22.34 -0.42 -37.09
CA GLU A 146 21.56 0.83 -37.05
C GLU A 146 20.33 0.72 -36.14
N TYR A 147 19.76 -0.48 -35.97
CA TYR A 147 18.64 -0.68 -35.05
C TYR A 147 19.07 -0.50 -33.59
N TYR A 148 20.26 -0.97 -33.22
CA TYR A 148 20.79 -0.78 -31.88
C TYR A 148 21.17 0.68 -31.62
N ASP A 149 21.68 1.38 -32.63
CA ASP A 149 21.93 2.82 -32.56
C ASP A 149 20.63 3.61 -32.39
N TYR A 150 19.54 3.13 -32.99
CA TYR A 150 18.20 3.66 -32.78
C TYR A 150 17.71 3.43 -31.34
N LEU A 151 17.86 2.20 -30.81
CA LEU A 151 17.49 1.90 -29.41
C LEU A 151 18.29 2.74 -28.40
N ALA A 152 19.59 2.95 -28.63
CA ALA A 152 20.45 3.73 -27.74
C ALA A 152 20.03 5.21 -27.63
N LYS A 153 19.33 5.75 -28.63
CA LYS A 153 18.84 7.13 -28.69
C LYS A 153 17.37 7.27 -28.30
N LEU A 154 16.71 6.16 -28.01
CA LEU A 154 15.27 6.12 -27.76
C LEU A 154 14.91 6.85 -26.47
N ASN A 155 13.81 7.61 -26.52
CA ASN A 155 13.22 8.34 -25.41
C ASN A 155 11.70 8.44 -25.64
N MET A 156 10.97 8.92 -24.63
CA MET A 156 9.50 8.99 -24.65
C MET A 156 8.94 10.39 -24.83
N HIS A 157 9.69 11.33 -25.42
CA HIS A 157 9.24 12.73 -25.52
C HIS A 157 8.02 12.94 -26.42
N ASP A 158 7.88 12.13 -27.47
CA ASP A 158 6.78 12.14 -28.45
C ASP A 158 5.65 11.16 -28.09
N VAL A 159 5.70 10.60 -26.87
CA VAL A 159 4.60 9.82 -26.28
C VAL A 159 3.74 10.74 -25.42
N ARG A 160 2.42 10.53 -25.45
CA ARG A 160 1.45 11.15 -24.57
C ARG A 160 0.82 10.09 -23.66
N VAL A 161 0.74 10.38 -22.36
CA VAL A 161 0.11 9.49 -21.39
C VAL A 161 -1.06 10.22 -20.75
N TYR A 162 -2.26 9.72 -21.01
CA TYR A 162 -3.48 10.12 -20.30
C TYR A 162 -3.82 9.06 -19.27
N ALA A 163 -4.33 9.46 -18.11
CA ALA A 163 -4.75 8.50 -17.09
C ALA A 163 -5.92 9.04 -16.27
N VAL A 164 -6.64 8.12 -15.63
CA VAL A 164 -7.48 8.47 -14.49
C VAL A 164 -6.58 8.83 -13.29
N PRO A 165 -6.97 9.78 -12.42
CA PRO A 165 -6.17 10.09 -11.24
C PRO A 165 -5.91 8.88 -10.35
N GLU A 166 -4.72 8.80 -9.78
CA GLU A 166 -4.39 7.75 -8.80
C GLU A 166 -5.31 7.86 -7.57
N GLY A 167 -5.79 6.74 -7.06
CA GLY A 167 -6.82 6.68 -6.01
C GLY A 167 -8.26 6.68 -6.53
N THR A 168 -8.51 6.95 -7.81
CA THR A 168 -9.87 6.84 -8.39
C THR A 168 -10.40 5.41 -8.26
N VAL A 169 -11.65 5.26 -7.79
CA VAL A 169 -12.37 4.00 -7.92
C VAL A 169 -12.71 3.76 -9.39
N VAL A 170 -12.30 2.64 -9.96
CA VAL A 170 -12.40 2.29 -11.37
C VAL A 170 -13.08 0.94 -11.56
N PHE A 171 -13.57 0.71 -12.79
CA PHE A 171 -14.36 -0.46 -13.13
C PHE A 171 -13.82 -1.18 -14.37
N PRO A 172 -14.20 -2.46 -14.57
CA PRO A 172 -13.73 -3.24 -15.68
C PRO A 172 -13.97 -2.58 -17.04
N ARG A 173 -13.00 -2.74 -17.95
CA ARG A 173 -13.07 -2.34 -19.36
C ARG A 173 -13.09 -0.83 -19.60
N ILE A 174 -12.85 -0.06 -18.56
CA ILE A 174 -12.52 1.35 -18.63
C ILE A 174 -11.01 1.47 -18.79
N PRO A 175 -10.50 2.21 -19.80
CA PRO A 175 -9.06 2.49 -19.88
C PRO A 175 -8.61 3.30 -18.66
N LEU A 176 -7.69 2.74 -17.89
CA LEU A 176 -7.06 3.37 -16.75
C LEU A 176 -5.98 4.35 -17.22
N ILE A 177 -5.18 3.88 -18.19
CA ILE A 177 -4.13 4.65 -18.85
C ILE A 177 -4.35 4.52 -20.35
N ARG A 178 -4.26 5.64 -21.06
CA ARG A 178 -4.12 5.69 -22.51
C ARG A 178 -2.75 6.20 -22.87
N VAL A 179 -2.09 5.51 -23.78
CA VAL A 179 -0.79 5.89 -24.32
C VAL A 179 -0.93 6.17 -25.81
N GLU A 180 -0.47 7.33 -26.26
CA GLU A 180 -0.50 7.75 -27.66
C GLU A 180 0.90 8.11 -28.15
N GLY A 181 1.25 7.79 -29.39
CA GLY A 181 2.55 8.15 -29.98
C GLY A 181 3.05 7.12 -30.99
N PRO A 182 4.35 7.16 -31.35
CA PRO A 182 4.95 6.18 -32.26
C PRO A 182 4.75 4.74 -31.78
N ILE A 183 4.21 3.88 -32.64
CA ILE A 183 3.80 2.51 -32.27
C ILE A 183 4.91 1.71 -31.61
N LEU A 184 6.16 1.85 -32.07
CA LEU A 184 7.28 1.12 -31.48
C LEU A 184 7.48 1.54 -30.02
N LYS A 185 7.45 2.84 -29.75
CA LYS A 185 7.67 3.40 -28.41
C LYS A 185 6.53 3.02 -27.47
N THR A 186 5.28 3.19 -27.91
CA THR A 186 4.11 2.84 -27.09
C THR A 186 4.04 1.34 -26.83
N GLN A 187 4.43 0.50 -27.80
CA GLN A 187 4.46 -0.96 -27.63
C GLN A 187 5.49 -1.39 -26.58
N LEU A 188 6.68 -0.76 -26.54
CA LEU A 188 7.72 -1.07 -25.56
C LEU A 188 7.33 -0.75 -24.10
N LEU A 189 6.29 0.06 -23.89
CA LEU A 189 5.80 0.38 -22.54
C LEU A 189 4.85 -0.70 -21.98
N GLU A 190 4.31 -1.60 -22.80
CA GLU A 190 3.24 -2.53 -22.41
C GLU A 190 3.59 -3.35 -21.16
N THR A 191 4.69 -4.10 -21.20
CA THR A 191 5.02 -5.07 -20.13
C THR A 191 5.25 -4.38 -18.79
N THR A 192 6.01 -3.28 -18.77
CA THR A 192 6.34 -2.55 -17.54
C THR A 192 5.11 -1.83 -16.97
N LEU A 193 4.32 -1.13 -17.79
CA LEU A 193 3.09 -0.48 -17.32
C LEU A 193 2.09 -1.49 -16.76
N LEU A 194 1.94 -2.65 -17.41
CA LEU A 194 1.10 -3.73 -16.89
C LEU A 194 1.60 -4.24 -15.54
N THR A 195 2.92 -4.38 -15.37
CA THR A 195 3.53 -4.84 -14.11
C THR A 195 3.23 -3.88 -12.97
N LEU A 196 3.48 -2.59 -13.18
CA LEU A 196 3.30 -1.54 -12.18
C LEU A 196 1.82 -1.37 -11.80
N VAL A 197 0.92 -1.31 -12.77
CA VAL A 197 -0.52 -1.08 -12.51
C VAL A 197 -1.21 -2.30 -11.93
N ASN A 198 -0.92 -3.52 -12.42
CA ASN A 198 -1.59 -4.73 -11.91
C ASN A 198 -1.38 -4.88 -10.40
N TYR A 199 -0.11 -4.83 -9.97
CA TYR A 199 0.22 -5.08 -8.57
C TYR A 199 -0.30 -3.97 -7.66
N ALA A 200 -0.02 -2.71 -8.01
CA ALA A 200 -0.42 -1.56 -7.23
C ALA A 200 -1.94 -1.50 -7.01
N SER A 201 -2.71 -1.58 -8.10
CA SER A 201 -4.17 -1.49 -8.03
C SER A 201 -4.78 -2.67 -7.27
N LEU A 202 -4.21 -3.88 -7.41
CA LEU A 202 -4.67 -5.07 -6.70
C LEU A 202 -4.45 -4.95 -5.18
N VAL A 203 -3.25 -4.55 -4.76
CA VAL A 203 -2.90 -4.40 -3.33
C VAL A 203 -3.70 -3.27 -2.68
N ALA A 204 -3.83 -2.12 -3.36
CA ALA A 204 -4.65 -1.01 -2.88
C ALA A 204 -6.12 -1.43 -2.69
N THR A 205 -6.68 -2.16 -3.66
CA THR A 205 -8.05 -2.68 -3.56
C THR A 205 -8.18 -3.70 -2.43
N ASN A 206 -7.22 -4.59 -2.27
CA ASN A 206 -7.22 -5.56 -1.17
C ASN A 206 -7.23 -4.84 0.18
N ALA A 207 -6.34 -3.86 0.37
CA ALA A 207 -6.27 -3.06 1.59
C ALA A 207 -7.58 -2.32 1.90
N ALA A 208 -8.25 -1.76 0.88
CA ALA A 208 -9.56 -1.12 1.05
C ALA A 208 -10.66 -2.09 1.50
N ARG A 209 -10.63 -3.34 1.02
CA ARG A 209 -11.55 -4.39 1.47
C ARG A 209 -11.30 -4.78 2.92
N PHE A 210 -10.04 -4.97 3.32
CA PHE A 210 -9.68 -5.21 4.72
C PHE A 210 -10.12 -4.06 5.64
N ARG A 211 -9.94 -2.81 5.20
CA ARG A 211 -10.49 -1.63 5.90
C ARG A 211 -12.00 -1.70 6.04
N SER A 212 -12.72 -2.07 4.97
CA SER A 212 -14.18 -2.17 4.97
C SER A 212 -14.70 -3.28 5.89
N ALA A 213 -13.95 -4.38 6.01
CA ALA A 213 -14.28 -5.51 6.88
C ALA A 213 -14.00 -5.25 8.38
N THR A 214 -13.37 -4.12 8.71
CA THR A 214 -12.95 -3.79 10.08
C THR A 214 -13.83 -2.68 10.65
N SER A 215 -14.25 -2.81 11.92
CA SER A 215 -15.02 -1.75 12.60
C SER A 215 -14.28 -0.40 12.62
N PRO A 216 -15.01 0.73 12.51
CA PRO A 216 -14.43 2.06 12.66
C PRO A 216 -13.65 2.21 13.98
N GLY A 217 -12.54 2.95 13.92
CA GLY A 217 -11.69 3.23 15.09
C GLY A 217 -10.67 2.14 15.42
N LYS A 218 -10.65 1.01 14.71
CA LYS A 218 -9.57 0.00 14.80
C LYS A 218 -8.43 0.34 13.86
N ALA A 219 -7.20 0.14 14.34
CA ALA A 219 -6.00 0.38 13.55
C ALA A 219 -5.65 -0.85 12.71
N LEU A 220 -5.20 -0.63 11.47
CA LEU A 220 -4.71 -1.66 10.55
C LEU A 220 -3.25 -1.42 10.21
N LEU A 221 -2.39 -2.41 10.44
CA LEU A 221 -0.95 -2.32 10.19
C LEU A 221 -0.50 -3.40 9.21
N GLU A 222 0.32 -3.01 8.23
CA GLU A 222 0.89 -3.91 7.23
C GLU A 222 2.18 -4.55 7.76
N PHE A 223 2.14 -5.86 8.04
CA PHE A 223 3.23 -6.69 8.59
C PHE A 223 3.69 -7.80 7.63
N GLY A 224 3.46 -7.61 6.33
CA GLY A 224 3.65 -8.59 5.28
C GLY A 224 5.00 -8.58 4.59
N LEU A 225 5.88 -7.58 4.83
CA LEU A 225 7.19 -7.44 4.17
C LEU A 225 7.94 -8.78 3.96
N ARG A 226 8.01 -9.63 5.00
CA ARG A 226 8.74 -10.91 4.96
C ARG A 226 8.13 -12.00 4.07
N ARG A 227 6.90 -11.81 3.57
CA ARG A 227 6.17 -12.72 2.68
C ARG A 227 5.85 -12.09 1.32
N ALA A 228 6.14 -10.80 1.15
CA ALA A 228 5.89 -10.10 -0.09
C ALA A 228 6.72 -10.68 -1.24
N GLN A 229 6.23 -10.54 -2.47
CA GLN A 229 6.79 -11.24 -3.63
C GLN A 229 7.91 -10.43 -4.29
N GLY A 230 9.14 -10.94 -4.21
CA GLY A 230 10.30 -10.33 -4.84
C GLY A 230 10.89 -9.15 -4.05
N PRO A 231 12.00 -8.57 -4.56
CA PRO A 231 12.75 -7.54 -3.85
C PRO A 231 11.99 -6.21 -3.69
N ASP A 232 11.15 -5.85 -4.66
CA ASP A 232 10.34 -4.62 -4.62
C ASP A 232 8.94 -4.85 -4.02
N GLY A 233 8.42 -6.08 -4.05
CA GLY A 233 7.05 -6.37 -3.65
C GLY A 233 6.73 -5.93 -2.22
N GLY A 234 7.68 -6.00 -1.31
CA GLY A 234 7.49 -5.52 0.07
C GLY A 234 7.37 -4.00 0.18
N LEU A 235 8.19 -3.25 -0.57
CA LEU A 235 8.17 -1.79 -0.57
C LEU A 235 6.89 -1.26 -1.24
N SER A 236 6.60 -1.77 -2.43
CA SER A 236 5.39 -1.45 -3.18
C SER A 236 4.13 -1.83 -2.40
N ALA A 237 4.10 -3.01 -1.75
CA ALA A 237 2.96 -3.41 -0.93
C ALA A 237 2.66 -2.39 0.17
N SER A 238 3.66 -1.99 0.95
CA SER A 238 3.47 -1.03 2.04
C SER A 238 2.89 0.30 1.56
N LYS A 239 3.38 0.82 0.42
CA LYS A 239 2.86 2.05 -0.23
C LYS A 239 1.38 1.93 -0.56
N TYR A 240 1.00 0.86 -1.26
CA TYR A 240 -0.36 0.71 -1.76
C TYR A 240 -1.34 0.20 -0.69
N CYS A 241 -0.88 -0.50 0.35
CA CYS A 241 -1.68 -0.79 1.52
C CYS A 241 -2.06 0.48 2.29
N TYR A 242 -1.10 1.40 2.46
CA TYR A 242 -1.37 2.69 3.09
C TYR A 242 -2.37 3.52 2.28
N LEU A 243 -2.21 3.57 0.95
CA LEU A 243 -3.18 4.20 0.03
C LEU A 243 -4.58 3.60 0.22
N GLY A 244 -4.68 2.27 0.25
CA GLY A 244 -5.96 1.56 0.42
C GLY A 244 -6.58 1.67 1.82
N GLY A 245 -5.92 2.32 2.79
CA GLY A 245 -6.52 2.66 4.08
C GLY A 245 -5.91 1.98 5.31
N PHE A 246 -4.73 1.34 5.20
CA PHE A 246 -3.96 0.89 6.36
C PHE A 246 -3.26 2.07 7.03
N ASP A 247 -3.12 2.05 8.35
CA ASP A 247 -2.66 3.18 9.16
C ASP A 247 -1.14 3.25 9.33
N GLY A 248 -0.44 2.16 9.09
CA GLY A 248 1.02 2.09 9.16
C GLY A 248 1.59 0.77 8.65
N THR A 249 2.90 0.66 8.70
CA THR A 249 3.65 -0.51 8.21
C THR A 249 4.79 -0.88 9.16
N SER A 250 5.21 -2.14 9.13
CA SER A 250 6.49 -2.57 9.71
C SER A 250 7.71 -2.28 8.82
N ASN A 251 7.49 -1.89 7.57
CA ASN A 251 8.53 -1.67 6.58
C ASN A 251 9.20 -0.30 6.79
N VAL A 252 10.39 -0.32 7.40
CA VAL A 252 11.18 0.88 7.69
C VAL A 252 11.56 1.65 6.42
N LEU A 253 11.84 0.95 5.30
CA LEU A 253 12.19 1.61 4.04
C LEU A 253 10.99 2.35 3.44
N ALA A 254 9.79 1.77 3.54
CA ALA A 254 8.56 2.43 3.12
C ALA A 254 8.29 3.69 3.96
N GLY A 255 8.52 3.63 5.27
CA GLY A 255 8.43 4.81 6.14
C GLY A 255 9.40 5.92 5.75
N LYS A 256 10.66 5.56 5.43
CA LYS A 256 11.68 6.52 4.97
C LYS A 256 11.31 7.17 3.64
N LEU A 257 10.85 6.40 2.66
CA LEU A 257 10.64 6.87 1.28
C LEU A 257 9.29 7.58 1.08
N TYR A 258 8.26 7.18 1.81
CA TYR A 258 6.88 7.60 1.57
C TYR A 258 6.22 8.28 2.78
N ASP A 259 6.95 8.55 3.87
CA ASP A 259 6.43 9.17 5.11
C ASP A 259 5.24 8.39 5.70
N ILE A 260 5.26 7.05 5.54
CA ILE A 260 4.25 6.16 6.12
C ILE A 260 4.61 5.91 7.60
N PRO A 261 3.64 5.99 8.54
CA PRO A 261 3.89 5.66 9.93
C PRO A 261 4.46 4.25 10.10
N VAL A 262 5.63 4.14 10.73
CA VAL A 262 6.29 2.86 11.00
C VAL A 262 5.90 2.37 12.38
N LYS A 263 5.34 1.18 12.48
CA LYS A 263 4.92 0.56 13.74
C LYS A 263 5.51 -0.85 13.85
N GLY A 264 5.91 -1.23 15.07
CA GLY A 264 6.48 -2.54 15.34
C GLY A 264 6.47 -2.87 16.83
N THR A 265 6.88 -4.09 17.14
CA THR A 265 7.09 -4.60 18.51
C THR A 265 8.35 -5.48 18.49
N HIS A 266 8.57 -6.31 19.51
CA HIS A 266 9.58 -7.36 19.47
C HIS A 266 9.02 -8.70 18.93
N ALA A 267 9.93 -9.62 18.58
CA ALA A 267 9.62 -10.95 18.04
C ALA A 267 9.75 -12.05 19.10
N HIS A 268 9.20 -13.23 18.83
CA HIS A 268 9.37 -14.41 19.69
C HIS A 268 10.83 -14.75 19.95
N ALA A 269 11.70 -14.58 18.95
CA ALA A 269 13.14 -14.83 19.08
C ALA A 269 13.80 -13.98 20.18
N TYR A 270 13.32 -12.75 20.40
CA TYR A 270 13.79 -11.89 21.50
C TYR A 270 13.29 -12.38 22.86
N VAL A 271 12.06 -12.91 22.93
CA VAL A 271 11.54 -13.47 24.19
C VAL A 271 12.28 -14.76 24.56
N SER A 272 12.47 -15.64 23.59
CA SER A 272 13.14 -16.94 23.79
C SER A 272 14.66 -16.86 23.96
N SER A 273 15.28 -15.67 23.82
CA SER A 273 16.72 -15.50 24.04
C SER A 273 17.09 -15.29 25.51
N TYR A 274 16.11 -15.24 26.40
CA TYR A 274 16.31 -15.08 27.85
C TYR A 274 15.87 -16.37 28.56
N GLU A 275 16.69 -16.83 29.49
CA GLU A 275 16.39 -17.93 30.40
C GLU A 275 15.83 -17.40 31.72
N SER A 276 16.37 -16.28 32.23
CA SER A 276 15.95 -15.69 33.51
C SER A 276 16.43 -14.25 33.70
N MET A 277 16.08 -13.64 34.84
CA MET A 277 16.57 -12.30 35.23
C MET A 277 18.10 -12.21 35.34
N ASN A 278 18.82 -13.35 35.43
CA ASN A 278 20.29 -13.35 35.47
C ASN A 278 20.92 -12.93 34.13
N ASP A 279 20.16 -12.98 33.04
CA ASP A 279 20.64 -12.56 31.71
C ASP A 279 20.62 -11.03 31.54
N LEU A 280 20.02 -10.31 32.50
CA LEU A 280 19.94 -8.85 32.48
C LEU A 280 21.27 -8.22 32.94
N THR A 281 21.92 -7.51 32.02
CA THR A 281 23.09 -6.67 32.35
C THR A 281 22.66 -5.34 32.98
N GLU A 282 21.66 -4.68 32.41
CA GLU A 282 21.00 -3.53 33.00
C GLU A 282 19.76 -3.98 33.77
N ARG A 283 19.69 -3.61 35.06
CA ARG A 283 18.61 -4.02 35.98
C ARG A 283 17.83 -2.83 36.56
N CYS A 284 18.26 -1.61 36.28
CA CYS A 284 17.66 -0.40 36.78
C CYS A 284 17.03 0.41 35.63
N LEU A 285 15.96 1.14 35.96
CA LEU A 285 15.34 2.12 35.07
C LEU A 285 15.41 3.49 35.73
N CYS A 286 15.75 4.51 34.96
CA CYS A 286 15.73 5.90 35.43
C CYS A 286 14.27 6.37 35.49
N ASP A 287 13.82 6.86 36.64
CA ASP A 287 12.49 7.45 36.78
C ASP A 287 12.33 8.64 35.83
N ARG A 288 11.17 8.72 35.15
CA ARG A 288 10.94 9.75 34.15
C ARG A 288 10.96 11.17 34.74
N ILE A 289 10.49 11.33 35.97
CA ILE A 289 10.32 12.62 36.66
C ILE A 289 11.51 12.88 37.59
N SER A 290 11.75 12.01 38.57
CA SER A 290 12.78 12.24 39.59
C SER A 290 14.21 12.06 39.08
N LYS A 291 14.36 11.37 37.94
CA LYS A 291 15.66 10.97 37.36
C LYS A 291 16.48 10.01 38.23
N GLU A 292 15.89 9.48 39.30
CA GLU A 292 16.55 8.49 40.15
C GLU A 292 16.59 7.12 39.48
N ARG A 293 17.67 6.37 39.68
CA ARG A 293 17.75 4.98 39.23
C ARG A 293 16.97 4.08 40.18
N ARG A 294 15.89 3.47 39.68
CA ARG A 294 15.03 2.55 40.42
C ARG A 294 15.45 1.11 40.12
N PRO A 295 15.41 0.17 41.10
CA PRO A 295 15.75 -1.24 40.91
C PRO A 295 14.65 -1.97 40.13
N PHE A 296 14.53 -1.67 38.85
CA PHE A 296 13.38 -2.01 38.00
C PHE A 296 13.16 -3.51 37.86
N ALA A 297 14.22 -4.30 37.66
CA ALA A 297 14.09 -5.75 37.55
C ALA A 297 13.51 -6.39 38.82
N ASP A 298 13.97 -5.95 39.99
CA ASP A 298 13.49 -6.47 41.27
C ASP A 298 12.03 -6.03 41.53
N MET A 299 11.67 -4.81 41.10
CA MET A 299 10.28 -4.34 41.11
C MET A 299 9.38 -5.22 40.22
N CYS A 300 9.84 -5.61 39.03
CA CYS A 300 9.06 -6.50 38.15
C CYS A 300 8.79 -7.87 38.80
N GLU A 301 9.78 -8.47 39.47
CA GLU A 301 9.59 -9.74 40.19
C GLU A 301 8.64 -9.58 41.40
N GLN A 302 8.73 -8.45 42.11
CA GLN A 302 7.82 -8.13 43.21
C GLN A 302 6.38 -7.98 42.71
N TYR A 303 6.16 -7.19 41.66
CA TYR A 303 4.83 -6.94 41.12
C TYR A 303 4.21 -8.17 40.45
N LEU A 304 5.01 -9.11 39.98
CA LEU A 304 4.48 -10.40 39.51
C LEU A 304 3.77 -11.17 40.63
N LYS A 305 4.29 -11.12 41.87
CA LYS A 305 3.62 -11.75 43.03
C LYS A 305 2.28 -11.10 43.34
N GLU A 306 2.22 -9.77 43.24
CA GLU A 306 1.00 -9.00 43.47
C GLU A 306 -0.06 -9.27 42.38
N VAL A 307 0.36 -9.23 41.11
CA VAL A 307 -0.50 -9.60 39.96
C VAL A 307 -0.99 -11.03 40.08
N GLY A 308 -0.12 -11.97 40.48
CA GLY A 308 -0.48 -13.37 40.72
C GLY A 308 -1.59 -13.52 41.76
N SER A 309 -1.54 -12.76 42.86
CA SER A 309 -2.61 -12.74 43.86
C SER A 309 -3.94 -12.24 43.29
N ILE A 310 -3.92 -11.17 42.47
CA ILE A 310 -5.11 -10.59 41.86
C ILE A 310 -5.74 -11.54 40.83
N LEU A 311 -4.92 -12.13 39.97
CA LEU A 311 -5.36 -12.99 38.87
C LEU A 311 -5.52 -14.47 39.28
N LYS A 312 -5.22 -14.82 40.53
CA LYS A 312 -5.21 -16.19 41.06
C LYS A 312 -4.27 -17.11 40.25
N ILE A 313 -3.10 -16.59 39.91
CA ILE A 313 -2.02 -17.31 39.21
C ILE A 313 -0.84 -17.44 40.14
N ILE A 314 -0.24 -18.63 40.17
CA ILE A 314 0.97 -18.89 40.97
C ILE A 314 2.16 -18.30 40.17
N PRO A 315 2.93 -17.33 40.70
CA PRO A 315 4.02 -16.70 39.96
C PRO A 315 5.04 -17.68 39.36
N GLU A 316 5.29 -18.80 40.05
CA GLU A 316 6.19 -19.87 39.61
C GLU A 316 5.69 -20.62 38.36
N GLN A 317 4.41 -20.48 37.98
CA GLN A 317 3.87 -21.00 36.73
C GLN A 317 4.22 -20.14 35.51
N THR A 318 4.62 -18.89 35.73
CA THR A 318 5.06 -18.01 34.64
C THR A 318 6.46 -18.38 34.16
N ASN A 319 6.75 -18.09 32.89
CA ASN A 319 8.07 -18.26 32.35
C ASN A 319 9.00 -17.11 32.82
N LYS A 320 10.09 -17.48 33.51
CA LYS A 320 11.07 -16.52 34.05
C LYS A 320 11.85 -15.78 32.97
N GLY A 321 12.17 -16.46 31.87
CA GLY A 321 12.83 -15.87 30.71
C GLY A 321 11.94 -14.84 30.02
N GLU A 322 10.64 -15.11 29.91
CA GLU A 322 9.66 -14.17 29.35
C GLU A 322 9.55 -12.89 30.20
N LEU A 323 9.51 -13.00 31.53
CA LEU A 323 9.55 -11.83 32.42
C LEU A 323 10.86 -11.04 32.24
N ALA A 324 12.00 -11.72 32.13
CA ALA A 324 13.29 -11.08 31.91
C ALA A 324 13.35 -10.35 30.57
N ALA A 325 12.86 -10.98 29.49
CA ALA A 325 12.79 -10.37 28.17
C ALA A 325 11.92 -9.10 28.19
N PHE A 326 10.74 -9.16 28.81
CA PHE A 326 9.85 -7.99 28.92
C PHE A 326 10.48 -6.87 29.75
N THR A 327 11.15 -7.23 30.85
CA THR A 327 11.88 -6.28 31.69
C THR A 327 13.00 -5.61 30.89
N SER A 328 13.81 -6.38 30.17
CA SER A 328 14.86 -5.86 29.31
C SER A 328 14.31 -4.92 28.24
N PHE A 329 13.20 -5.29 27.58
CA PHE A 329 12.61 -4.46 26.54
C PHE A 329 12.04 -3.16 27.10
N ALA A 330 11.41 -3.21 28.28
CA ALA A 330 10.90 -2.04 28.99
C ALA A 330 12.02 -1.10 29.45
N ILE A 331 13.18 -1.62 29.86
CA ILE A 331 14.35 -0.81 30.17
C ILE A 331 14.83 -0.04 28.93
N ALA A 332 14.87 -0.71 27.77
CA ALA A 332 15.32 -0.10 26.51
C ALA A 332 14.28 0.87 25.91
N TYR A 333 12.99 0.56 26.02
CA TYR A 333 11.87 1.30 25.40
C TYR A 333 10.75 1.63 26.40
N PRO A 334 11.03 2.39 27.48
CA PRO A 334 10.11 2.57 28.60
C PRO A 334 8.84 3.36 28.24
N THR A 335 8.86 4.17 27.17
CA THR A 335 7.69 4.92 26.71
C THR A 335 6.83 4.16 25.69
N ASN A 336 7.37 3.10 25.07
CA ASN A 336 6.75 2.39 23.94
C ASN A 336 6.66 0.88 24.21
N PHE A 337 6.58 0.49 25.48
CA PHE A 337 6.59 -0.91 25.88
C PHE A 337 5.30 -1.62 25.43
N LEU A 338 5.44 -2.53 24.47
CA LEU A 338 4.39 -3.45 24.03
C LEU A 338 4.93 -4.87 23.99
N ALA A 339 4.30 -5.77 24.73
CA ALA A 339 4.77 -7.13 24.92
C ALA A 339 4.11 -8.15 23.97
N LEU A 340 4.91 -9.04 23.37
CA LEU A 340 4.43 -10.25 22.70
C LEU A 340 4.19 -11.36 23.73
N VAL A 341 2.94 -11.68 24.03
CA VAL A 341 2.56 -12.44 25.25
C VAL A 341 2.24 -13.92 25.02
N ASP A 342 2.33 -14.41 23.79
CA ASP A 342 1.94 -15.77 23.42
C ASP A 342 3.12 -16.68 23.08
N THR A 343 4.32 -16.36 23.60
CA THR A 343 5.51 -17.22 23.40
C THR A 343 5.36 -18.56 24.13
N TYR A 344 4.76 -18.55 25.33
CA TYR A 344 4.56 -19.76 26.14
C TYR A 344 3.08 -20.01 26.45
N ASP A 345 2.42 -19.09 27.17
CA ASP A 345 0.99 -19.14 27.46
C ASP A 345 0.48 -17.73 27.75
N VAL A 346 -0.53 -17.28 26.99
CA VAL A 346 -1.05 -15.91 27.09
C VAL A 346 -1.58 -15.60 28.49
N LEU A 347 -2.43 -16.47 29.04
CA LEU A 347 -3.18 -16.15 30.24
C LEU A 347 -2.41 -16.51 31.52
N LYS A 348 -1.56 -17.54 31.46
CA LYS A 348 -0.81 -18.04 32.62
C LYS A 348 0.59 -17.46 32.74
N SER A 349 1.18 -16.96 31.65
CA SER A 349 2.56 -16.46 31.65
C SER A 349 2.66 -15.03 31.11
N GLY A 350 2.35 -14.82 29.83
CA GLY A 350 2.64 -13.56 29.15
C GLY A 350 1.86 -12.37 29.69
N LEU A 351 0.55 -12.52 29.92
CA LEU A 351 -0.29 -11.45 30.49
C LEU A 351 0.11 -11.09 31.93
N PRO A 352 0.29 -12.04 32.88
CA PRO A 352 0.84 -11.73 34.20
C PRO A 352 2.19 -11.01 34.16
N ASN A 353 3.12 -11.49 33.32
CA ASN A 353 4.43 -10.88 33.14
C ASN A 353 4.33 -9.44 32.59
N PHE A 354 3.50 -9.23 31.56
CA PHE A 354 3.24 -7.90 31.01
C PHE A 354 2.68 -6.93 32.05
N LEU A 355 1.71 -7.37 32.86
CA LEU A 355 1.10 -6.53 33.89
C LEU A 355 2.08 -6.19 35.02
N ALA A 356 2.95 -7.13 35.40
CA ALA A 356 4.01 -6.90 36.39
C ALA A 356 5.00 -5.83 35.92
N VAL A 357 5.48 -5.94 34.67
CA VAL A 357 6.38 -4.94 34.06
C VAL A 357 5.66 -3.59 33.89
N SER A 358 4.39 -3.60 33.49
CA SER A 358 3.59 -2.36 33.35
C SER A 358 3.39 -1.65 34.69
N ARG A 359 3.21 -2.41 35.79
CA ARG A 359 3.12 -1.86 37.14
C ARG A 359 4.44 -1.23 37.59
N ALA A 360 5.56 -1.88 37.30
CA ALA A 360 6.90 -1.33 37.55
C ALA A 360 7.17 -0.06 36.73
N LEU A 361 6.74 -0.02 35.47
CA LEU A 361 6.86 1.17 34.62
C LEU A 361 6.05 2.34 35.19
N HIS A 362 4.84 2.07 35.68
CA HIS A 362 4.00 3.09 36.30
C HIS A 362 4.68 3.75 37.50
N GLU A 363 5.32 2.97 38.38
CA GLU A 363 6.10 3.48 39.52
C GLU A 363 7.33 4.31 39.13
N CYS A 364 7.82 4.12 37.90
CA CYS A 364 8.92 4.89 37.34
C CYS A 364 8.42 6.08 36.49
N ASN A 365 7.13 6.43 36.60
CA ASN A 365 6.48 7.51 35.83
C ASN A 365 6.47 7.29 34.30
N TYR A 366 6.43 6.03 33.88
CA TYR A 366 6.20 5.62 32.48
C TYR A 366 4.82 4.98 32.32
N GLN A 367 4.40 4.82 31.06
CA GLN A 367 3.16 4.15 30.71
C GLN A 367 3.45 3.10 29.64
N ALA A 368 3.06 1.86 29.93
CA ALA A 368 3.06 0.79 28.92
C ALA A 368 1.99 1.06 27.85
N VAL A 369 2.21 0.51 26.66
CA VAL A 369 1.32 0.68 25.51
C VAL A 369 0.25 -0.41 25.48
N GLY A 370 0.66 -1.67 25.63
CA GLY A 370 -0.25 -2.81 25.53
C GLY A 370 0.47 -4.13 25.22
N LEU A 371 -0.24 -5.05 24.57
CA LEU A 371 0.30 -6.37 24.20
C LEU A 371 -0.09 -6.82 22.79
N ARG A 372 0.63 -7.81 22.26
CA ARG A 372 0.33 -8.50 21.00
C ARG A 372 0.00 -9.97 21.23
N LEU A 373 -1.07 -10.42 20.58
CA LEU A 373 -1.49 -11.81 20.41
C LEU A 373 -1.16 -12.24 18.97
N ASP A 374 -0.42 -13.34 18.77
CA ASP A 374 -0.02 -13.87 17.46
C ASP A 374 -0.48 -15.34 17.27
N SER A 375 -1.34 -15.86 18.14
CA SER A 375 -1.81 -17.25 18.09
C SER A 375 -3.03 -17.48 19.00
N GLY A 376 -3.64 -18.65 18.86
CA GLY A 376 -4.81 -19.07 19.64
C GLY A 376 -6.13 -18.46 19.14
N ASP A 377 -7.19 -18.63 19.93
CA ASP A 377 -8.49 -18.02 19.66
C ASP A 377 -8.43 -16.52 19.99
N LEU A 378 -8.20 -15.69 18.97
CA LEU A 378 -8.02 -14.25 19.12
C LEU A 378 -9.24 -13.55 19.72
N ALA A 379 -10.46 -14.03 19.42
CA ALA A 379 -11.68 -13.45 19.99
C ALA A 379 -11.73 -13.71 21.50
N TYR A 380 -11.66 -14.98 21.90
CA TYR A 380 -11.67 -15.38 23.29
C TYR A 380 -10.53 -14.73 24.09
N LEU A 381 -9.30 -14.81 23.58
CA LEU A 381 -8.12 -14.27 24.26
C LEU A 381 -8.21 -12.75 24.43
N SER A 382 -8.70 -12.01 23.42
CA SER A 382 -8.85 -10.55 23.55
C SER A 382 -9.86 -10.15 24.64
N ILE A 383 -10.97 -10.89 24.78
CA ILE A 383 -11.99 -10.66 25.80
C ILE A 383 -11.44 -10.97 27.19
N GLU A 384 -10.75 -12.10 27.33
CA GLU A 384 -10.12 -12.53 28.57
C GLU A 384 -9.00 -11.59 29.02
N VAL A 385 -8.19 -11.09 28.08
CA VAL A 385 -7.16 -10.08 28.34
C VAL A 385 -7.81 -8.77 28.82
N ARG A 386 -8.81 -8.25 28.10
CA ARG A 386 -9.49 -7.00 28.47
C ARG A 386 -10.14 -7.10 29.85
N THR A 387 -10.75 -8.24 30.17
CA THR A 387 -11.37 -8.48 31.49
C THR A 387 -10.34 -8.42 32.62
N ARG A 388 -9.16 -9.02 32.41
CA ARG A 388 -8.06 -8.97 33.39
C ARG A 388 -7.42 -7.59 33.49
N PHE A 389 -7.30 -6.85 32.38
CA PHE A 389 -6.91 -5.44 32.39
C PHE A 389 -7.82 -4.61 33.31
N VAL A 390 -9.15 -4.72 33.13
CA VAL A 390 -10.13 -4.02 33.97
C VAL A 390 -10.02 -4.44 35.44
N THR A 391 -9.82 -5.73 35.71
CA THR A 391 -9.69 -6.23 37.08
C THR A 391 -8.46 -5.68 37.78
N VAL A 392 -7.31 -5.69 37.09
CA VAL A 392 -6.03 -5.26 37.64
C VAL A 392 -5.98 -3.74 37.77
N ALA A 393 -6.50 -3.00 36.79
CA ALA A 393 -6.63 -1.55 36.84
C ALA A 393 -7.38 -1.08 38.10
N LYS A 394 -8.52 -1.72 38.40
CA LYS A 394 -9.31 -1.42 39.61
C LYS A 394 -8.60 -1.79 40.90
N LYS A 395 -7.81 -2.88 40.90
CA LYS A 395 -7.07 -3.32 42.09
C LYS A 395 -5.86 -2.47 42.39
N PHE A 396 -5.17 -1.98 41.35
CA PHE A 396 -4.04 -1.08 41.49
C PHE A 396 -4.42 0.41 41.56
N ASP A 397 -5.68 0.75 41.30
CA ASP A 397 -6.15 2.13 41.14
C ASP A 397 -5.39 2.88 40.02
N ILE A 398 -5.20 2.20 38.88
CA ILE A 398 -4.50 2.73 37.70
C ILE A 398 -5.45 2.67 36.49
N PRO A 399 -6.26 3.71 36.24
CA PRO A 399 -7.33 3.66 35.24
C PRO A 399 -6.86 3.39 33.79
N TYR A 400 -5.66 3.83 33.41
CA TYR A 400 -5.20 3.65 32.04
C TYR A 400 -4.89 2.19 31.67
N PHE A 401 -4.71 1.31 32.67
CA PHE A 401 -4.51 -0.13 32.43
C PHE A 401 -5.73 -0.76 31.74
N GLU A 402 -6.95 -0.24 31.97
CA GLU A 402 -8.16 -0.73 31.31
C GLU A 402 -8.11 -0.57 29.78
N LYS A 403 -7.33 0.41 29.30
CA LYS A 403 -7.28 0.87 27.91
C LYS A 403 -5.99 0.47 27.19
N PHE A 404 -5.19 -0.44 27.76
CA PHE A 404 -4.02 -1.00 27.06
C PHE A 404 -4.41 -1.52 25.67
N ASN A 405 -3.57 -1.22 24.68
CA ASN A 405 -3.81 -1.61 23.30
C ASN A 405 -3.70 -3.14 23.16
N ILE A 406 -4.70 -3.78 22.57
CA ILE A 406 -4.62 -5.20 22.22
C ILE A 406 -4.37 -5.29 20.71
N VAL A 407 -3.15 -5.69 20.35
CA VAL A 407 -2.76 -5.96 18.97
C VAL A 407 -2.97 -7.44 18.68
N ALA A 408 -3.58 -7.77 17.55
CA ALA A 408 -3.64 -9.15 17.06
C ALA A 408 -2.96 -9.27 15.70
N SER A 409 -2.20 -10.34 15.53
CA SER A 409 -1.65 -10.77 14.25
C SER A 409 -1.82 -12.29 14.10
N ASN A 410 -1.32 -12.83 12.99
CA ASN A 410 -1.39 -14.24 12.55
C ASN A 410 -2.58 -14.62 11.68
N ASP A 411 -2.27 -14.94 10.44
CA ASP A 411 -3.17 -15.48 9.40
C ASP A 411 -4.53 -14.76 9.26
N ILE A 412 -4.55 -13.46 9.55
CA ILE A 412 -5.74 -12.63 9.47
C ILE A 412 -6.08 -12.36 8.00
N ASN A 413 -7.31 -12.71 7.61
CA ASN A 413 -7.91 -12.40 6.32
C ASN A 413 -9.27 -11.68 6.52
N GLU A 414 -9.92 -11.28 5.43
CA GLU A 414 -11.23 -10.60 5.47
C GLU A 414 -12.30 -11.40 6.24
N ASP A 415 -12.40 -12.73 6.02
CA ASP A 415 -13.38 -13.58 6.68
C ASP A 415 -13.10 -13.70 8.19
N THR A 416 -11.82 -13.76 8.58
CA THR A 416 -11.38 -13.73 9.97
C THR A 416 -11.83 -12.43 10.64
N LEU A 417 -11.62 -11.26 10.00
CA LEU A 417 -12.06 -9.97 10.54
C LEU A 417 -13.57 -9.94 10.76
N LEU A 418 -14.36 -10.30 9.74
CA LEU A 418 -15.82 -10.35 9.84
C LEU A 418 -16.31 -11.32 10.93
N SER A 419 -15.59 -12.43 11.14
CA SER A 419 -15.89 -13.39 12.20
C SER A 419 -15.59 -12.83 13.60
N LEU A 420 -14.47 -12.12 13.76
CA LEU A 420 -14.09 -11.49 15.02
C LEU A 420 -15.11 -10.41 15.43
N GLU A 421 -15.55 -9.59 14.50
CA GLU A 421 -16.56 -8.54 14.75
C GLU A 421 -17.87 -9.13 15.29
N LYS A 422 -18.34 -10.26 14.75
CA LYS A 422 -19.53 -10.98 15.26
C LYS A 422 -19.37 -11.51 16.69
N GLN A 423 -18.13 -11.74 17.12
CA GLN A 423 -17.79 -12.29 18.43
C GLN A 423 -17.54 -11.19 19.49
N ASN A 424 -17.72 -9.91 19.14
CA ASN A 424 -17.51 -8.77 20.04
C ASN A 424 -16.10 -8.75 20.68
N HIS A 425 -15.09 -9.16 19.89
CA HIS A 425 -13.69 -9.15 20.27
C HIS A 425 -13.23 -7.79 20.84
N LYS A 426 -12.13 -7.77 21.60
CA LYS A 426 -11.58 -6.55 22.25
C LYS A 426 -10.23 -6.11 21.67
N ILE A 427 -9.91 -6.57 20.46
CA ILE A 427 -8.70 -6.20 19.71
C ILE A 427 -8.87 -4.77 19.20
N ASP A 428 -7.82 -3.97 19.31
CA ASP A 428 -7.80 -2.56 18.93
C ASP A 428 -7.00 -2.32 17.65
N THR A 429 -5.96 -3.14 17.42
CA THR A 429 -5.09 -3.06 16.24
C THR A 429 -4.90 -4.43 15.60
N PHE A 430 -4.97 -4.50 14.28
CA PHE A 430 -4.65 -5.71 13.52
C PHE A 430 -3.34 -5.55 12.74
N GLY A 431 -2.41 -6.48 12.95
CA GLY A 431 -1.20 -6.64 12.14
C GLY A 431 -1.41 -7.72 11.09
N ILE A 432 -1.50 -7.34 9.82
CA ILE A 432 -1.88 -8.24 8.73
C ILE A 432 -0.72 -8.40 7.75
N GLY A 433 -0.39 -9.66 7.45
CA GLY A 433 0.77 -10.02 6.64
C GLY A 433 0.41 -10.63 5.30
N THR A 434 0.57 -11.96 5.19
CA THR A 434 0.52 -12.72 3.92
C THR A 434 -0.71 -12.41 3.06
N HIS A 435 -1.92 -12.55 3.61
CA HIS A 435 -3.19 -12.36 2.87
C HIS A 435 -3.31 -10.99 2.22
N LEU A 436 -2.71 -9.98 2.83
CA LEU A 436 -2.73 -8.60 2.38
C LEU A 436 -1.74 -8.39 1.23
N VAL A 437 -0.45 -8.61 1.47
CA VAL A 437 0.63 -8.19 0.55
C VAL A 437 0.83 -9.11 -0.65
N THR A 438 0.40 -10.38 -0.53
CA THR A 438 0.44 -11.34 -1.64
C THR A 438 -0.90 -11.45 -2.36
N CYS A 439 -1.92 -10.74 -1.88
CA CYS A 439 -3.30 -10.87 -2.36
C CYS A 439 -3.73 -12.34 -2.51
N GLN A 440 -3.49 -13.16 -1.49
CA GLN A 440 -3.49 -14.64 -1.60
C GLN A 440 -4.74 -15.22 -2.28
N ARG A 441 -5.92 -14.63 -2.04
CA ARG A 441 -7.20 -15.04 -2.66
C ARG A 441 -7.20 -14.90 -4.18
N GLN A 442 -6.51 -13.88 -4.71
CA GLN A 442 -6.37 -13.61 -6.13
C GLN A 442 -5.10 -12.77 -6.37
N PRO A 443 -3.95 -13.39 -6.69
CA PRO A 443 -2.66 -12.70 -6.74
C PRO A 443 -2.40 -11.91 -8.04
N ALA A 444 -3.44 -11.68 -8.87
CA ALA A 444 -3.36 -10.89 -10.09
C ALA A 444 -4.69 -10.21 -10.43
N LEU A 445 -4.65 -8.95 -10.86
CA LEU A 445 -5.84 -8.19 -11.26
C LEU A 445 -6.34 -8.57 -12.67
N GLY A 446 -5.41 -8.80 -13.60
CA GLY A 446 -5.73 -9.13 -14.99
C GLY A 446 -5.90 -7.90 -15.88
N CYS A 447 -5.06 -6.88 -15.68
CA CYS A 447 -4.92 -5.79 -16.64
C CYS A 447 -4.41 -6.29 -17.99
N VAL A 448 -4.78 -5.57 -19.04
CA VAL A 448 -4.36 -5.79 -20.42
C VAL A 448 -4.10 -4.45 -21.09
N TYR A 449 -3.19 -4.46 -22.06
CA TYR A 449 -2.81 -3.32 -22.87
C TYR A 449 -3.17 -3.62 -24.33
N LYS A 450 -3.93 -2.74 -25.00
CA LYS A 450 -4.53 -3.05 -26.31
C LYS A 450 -4.49 -1.86 -27.26
N LEU A 451 -4.04 -2.11 -28.49
CA LEU A 451 -4.13 -1.15 -29.60
C LEU A 451 -5.61 -0.90 -29.94
N VAL A 452 -6.03 0.36 -29.91
CA VAL A 452 -7.40 0.78 -30.23
C VAL A 452 -7.48 1.71 -31.43
N GLU A 453 -6.37 2.32 -31.85
CA GLU A 453 -6.30 3.22 -33.01
C GLU A 453 -4.90 3.19 -33.62
N LEU A 454 -4.81 3.26 -34.95
CA LEU A 454 -3.55 3.37 -35.68
C LEU A 454 -3.73 4.34 -36.86
N ASN A 455 -2.91 5.39 -36.92
CA ASN A 455 -2.97 6.46 -37.93
C ASN A 455 -4.39 7.04 -38.09
N GLY A 456 -5.06 7.29 -36.96
CA GLY A 456 -6.46 7.78 -36.91
C GLY A 456 -7.53 6.74 -37.26
N SER A 457 -7.14 5.54 -37.68
CA SER A 457 -8.08 4.44 -37.96
C SER A 457 -8.27 3.56 -36.73
N ALA A 458 -9.51 3.44 -36.25
CA ALA A 458 -9.83 2.60 -35.12
C ALA A 458 -9.52 1.11 -35.39
N ARG A 459 -9.09 0.40 -34.34
CA ARG A 459 -8.73 -1.01 -34.37
C ARG A 459 -9.57 -1.79 -33.37
N ILE A 460 -10.01 -2.98 -33.79
CA ILE A 460 -10.76 -3.91 -32.95
C ILE A 460 -10.06 -5.26 -32.96
N LYS A 461 -9.90 -5.85 -31.77
CA LYS A 461 -9.43 -7.22 -31.61
C LYS A 461 -10.62 -8.12 -31.31
N LEU A 462 -10.87 -9.09 -32.19
CA LEU A 462 -11.96 -10.05 -32.02
C LEU A 462 -11.56 -11.22 -31.11
N SER A 463 -12.56 -11.91 -30.60
CA SER A 463 -12.37 -13.03 -29.68
C SER A 463 -13.57 -13.97 -29.75
N GLN A 464 -13.35 -15.26 -29.54
CA GLN A 464 -14.45 -16.22 -29.35
C GLN A 464 -15.26 -15.89 -28.09
N ASP A 465 -14.58 -15.38 -27.05
CA ASP A 465 -15.24 -14.77 -25.91
C ASP A 465 -15.59 -13.31 -26.24
N VAL A 466 -16.87 -13.00 -26.44
CA VAL A 466 -17.37 -11.65 -26.77
C VAL A 466 -16.89 -10.61 -25.75
N GLU A 467 -16.83 -10.98 -24.46
CA GLU A 467 -16.34 -10.11 -23.38
C GLU A 467 -14.87 -9.69 -23.48
N LYS A 468 -14.09 -10.34 -24.36
CA LYS A 468 -12.68 -10.02 -24.64
C LYS A 468 -12.50 -9.22 -25.94
N VAL A 469 -13.59 -8.88 -26.63
CA VAL A 469 -13.56 -7.91 -27.73
C VAL A 469 -13.18 -6.54 -27.16
N THR A 470 -12.32 -5.81 -27.86
CA THR A 470 -11.86 -4.48 -27.41
C THR A 470 -12.83 -3.39 -27.86
N ILE A 471 -13.07 -2.37 -27.03
CA ILE A 471 -13.82 -1.18 -27.45
C ILE A 471 -12.88 -0.31 -28.32
N PRO A 472 -13.19 -0.12 -29.62
CA PRO A 472 -12.26 0.47 -30.58
C PRO A 472 -12.15 1.99 -30.45
N GLY A 473 -11.09 2.56 -31.06
CA GLY A 473 -10.85 3.99 -31.17
C GLY A 473 -10.41 4.67 -29.88
N ARG A 474 -9.94 5.90 -30.01
CA ARG A 474 -9.76 6.81 -28.87
C ARG A 474 -11.11 7.21 -28.28
N LYS A 475 -11.18 7.31 -26.94
CA LYS A 475 -12.45 7.47 -26.19
C LYS A 475 -12.37 8.62 -25.17
N ASN A 476 -13.50 9.12 -24.70
CA ASN A 476 -13.54 9.88 -23.45
C ASN A 476 -14.24 9.04 -22.37
N LEU A 477 -13.99 9.38 -21.10
CA LEU A 477 -14.53 8.68 -19.96
C LEU A 477 -15.11 9.69 -18.98
N TYR A 478 -16.38 9.52 -18.67
CA TYR A 478 -17.11 10.38 -17.73
C TYR A 478 -17.75 9.56 -16.62
N ARG A 479 -17.62 10.02 -15.38
CA ARG A 479 -18.44 9.53 -14.28
C ARG A 479 -19.71 10.35 -14.19
N ILE A 480 -20.86 9.68 -14.23
CA ILE A 480 -22.18 10.31 -14.16
C ILE A 480 -22.70 10.21 -12.72
N PHE A 481 -23.11 11.35 -12.16
CA PHE A 481 -23.67 11.44 -10.81
C PHE A 481 -25.19 11.67 -10.85
N GLY A 482 -25.87 11.05 -9.90
CA GLY A 482 -27.30 11.26 -9.64
C GLY A 482 -27.54 12.49 -8.77
N SER A 483 -28.81 12.82 -8.57
CA SER A 483 -29.23 13.93 -7.70
C SER A 483 -28.89 13.71 -6.21
N ASP A 484 -28.61 12.46 -5.82
CA ASP A 484 -28.12 12.08 -4.49
C ASP A 484 -26.60 12.26 -4.32
N GLY A 485 -25.91 12.76 -5.35
CA GLY A 485 -24.46 12.91 -5.39
C GLY A 485 -23.69 11.60 -5.51
N LYS A 486 -24.37 10.46 -5.74
CA LYS A 486 -23.72 9.16 -5.91
C LYS A 486 -23.47 8.85 -7.38
N ALA A 487 -22.38 8.12 -7.63
CA ALA A 487 -22.06 7.69 -8.99
C ALA A 487 -23.07 6.66 -9.50
N LEU A 488 -23.66 6.91 -10.67
CA LEU A 488 -24.66 6.06 -11.32
C LEU A 488 -24.06 5.08 -12.32
N CYS A 489 -23.16 5.59 -13.16
CA CYS A 489 -22.44 4.83 -14.17
C CYS A 489 -21.18 5.58 -14.62
N ASP A 490 -20.26 4.82 -15.21
CA ASP A 490 -19.18 5.36 -16.01
C ASP A 490 -19.54 5.22 -17.49
N LEU A 491 -19.44 6.32 -18.23
CA LEU A 491 -19.86 6.46 -19.61
C LEU A 491 -18.65 6.69 -20.51
N LEU A 492 -18.44 5.77 -21.45
CA LEU A 492 -17.48 5.90 -22.54
C LEU A 492 -18.16 6.53 -23.76
N THR A 493 -17.46 7.50 -24.36
CA THR A 493 -17.87 8.16 -25.61
C THR A 493 -16.74 8.04 -26.63
N LYS A 494 -17.01 8.24 -27.92
CA LYS A 494 -15.98 8.56 -28.91
C LYS A 494 -15.26 9.85 -28.50
N PHE A 495 -14.02 10.00 -28.96
CA PHE A 495 -13.20 11.15 -28.60
C PHE A 495 -13.76 12.50 -29.08
N ASP A 496 -14.49 12.50 -30.20
CA ASP A 496 -15.12 13.65 -30.85
C ASP A 496 -16.57 13.91 -30.41
N GLU A 497 -17.14 13.05 -29.57
CA GLU A 497 -18.48 13.27 -28.99
C GLU A 497 -18.44 14.39 -27.94
N PRO A 498 -19.50 15.22 -27.86
CA PRO A 498 -19.61 16.24 -26.81
C PRO A 498 -19.68 15.59 -25.41
N SER A 499 -19.21 16.31 -24.41
CA SER A 499 -19.32 15.88 -23.01
C SER A 499 -20.79 15.78 -22.57
N PRO A 500 -21.17 14.80 -21.73
CA PRO A 500 -22.50 14.69 -21.16
C PRO A 500 -22.91 15.96 -20.39
N ASN A 501 -23.98 16.63 -20.83
CA ASN A 501 -24.51 17.83 -20.14
C ASN A 501 -25.45 17.46 -19.00
N GLU A 502 -25.50 18.34 -17.99
CA GLU A 502 -26.48 18.24 -16.90
C GLU A 502 -27.92 18.36 -17.44
N GLY A 503 -28.82 17.51 -16.94
CA GLY A 503 -30.23 17.49 -17.33
C GLY A 503 -30.52 16.88 -18.72
N GLU A 504 -29.48 16.65 -19.55
CA GLU A 504 -29.65 16.05 -20.86
C GLU A 504 -29.81 14.53 -20.75
N ARG A 505 -30.88 13.99 -21.34
CA ARG A 505 -31.18 12.56 -21.27
C ARG A 505 -30.41 11.80 -22.35
N ILE A 506 -29.54 10.87 -21.93
CA ILE A 506 -28.64 10.12 -22.81
C ILE A 506 -29.05 8.64 -22.82
N LEU A 507 -29.15 8.05 -24.02
CA LEU A 507 -29.32 6.61 -24.19
C LEU A 507 -27.96 5.92 -24.04
N ILE A 508 -27.85 5.02 -23.08
CA ILE A 508 -26.62 4.29 -22.77
C ILE A 508 -26.81 2.78 -22.97
N HIS A 509 -25.75 2.13 -23.45
CA HIS A 509 -25.74 0.71 -23.80
C HIS A 509 -24.69 -0.04 -22.98
N HIS A 510 -25.04 -1.23 -22.50
CA HIS A 510 -24.02 -2.15 -22.00
C HIS A 510 -23.11 -2.59 -23.16
N PRO A 511 -21.78 -2.60 -23.01
CA PRO A 511 -20.87 -2.82 -24.14
C PRO A 511 -21.03 -4.18 -24.85
N TYR A 512 -21.50 -5.23 -24.16
CA TYR A 512 -21.58 -6.59 -24.73
C TYR A 512 -22.93 -7.29 -24.51
N ALA A 513 -23.95 -6.55 -24.07
CA ALA A 513 -25.26 -7.13 -23.79
C ALA A 513 -26.34 -6.22 -24.35
N ASP A 514 -26.65 -6.37 -25.63
CA ASP A 514 -27.48 -5.46 -26.43
C ASP A 514 -28.86 -5.19 -25.82
N GLN A 515 -29.42 -6.18 -25.11
CA GLN A 515 -30.71 -6.05 -24.41
C GLN A 515 -30.64 -5.13 -23.18
N ARG A 516 -29.43 -4.89 -22.63
CA ARG A 516 -29.20 -4.01 -21.47
C ARG A 516 -28.89 -2.60 -21.95
N ARG A 517 -29.93 -1.78 -22.02
CA ARG A 517 -29.85 -0.35 -22.32
C ARG A 517 -30.75 0.44 -21.38
N ALA A 518 -30.38 1.68 -21.10
CA ALA A 518 -31.13 2.55 -20.22
C ALA A 518 -30.98 4.00 -20.67
N TYR A 519 -31.87 4.86 -20.18
CA TYR A 519 -31.62 6.29 -20.21
C TYR A 519 -31.00 6.73 -18.89
N VAL A 520 -29.99 7.60 -18.96
CA VAL A 520 -29.46 8.31 -17.81
C VAL A 520 -29.63 9.81 -18.04
N THR A 521 -30.00 10.53 -16.99
CA THR A 521 -30.01 12.00 -16.99
C THR A 521 -29.01 12.43 -15.94
N PRO A 522 -27.83 12.95 -16.33
CA PRO A 522 -26.82 13.41 -15.39
C PRO A 522 -27.35 14.56 -14.53
N ASN A 523 -27.16 14.47 -13.21
CA ASN A 523 -27.18 15.68 -12.37
C ASN A 523 -25.85 16.41 -12.49
N SER A 524 -24.75 15.67 -12.61
CA SER A 524 -23.46 16.20 -13.00
C SER A 524 -22.64 15.11 -13.66
N SER A 525 -21.61 15.51 -14.40
CA SER A 525 -20.65 14.61 -15.01
C SER A 525 -19.23 15.13 -14.77
N VAL A 526 -18.28 14.21 -14.60
CA VAL A 526 -16.86 14.55 -14.45
C VAL A 526 -16.04 13.75 -15.44
N SER A 527 -15.23 14.45 -16.26
CA SER A 527 -14.22 13.79 -17.09
C SER A 527 -13.14 13.20 -16.20
N LEU A 528 -12.89 11.91 -16.33
CA LEU A 528 -11.89 11.22 -15.51
C LEU A 528 -10.49 11.27 -16.12
N TYR A 529 -10.31 11.59 -17.40
CA TYR A 529 -8.97 11.62 -18.01
C TYR A 529 -8.27 12.96 -17.82
N LYS A 530 -6.99 12.86 -17.43
CA LYS A 530 -6.03 13.97 -17.47
C LYS A 530 -4.81 13.58 -18.29
N LEU A 531 -4.18 14.56 -18.93
CA LEU A 531 -2.90 14.38 -19.62
C LEU A 531 -1.77 14.51 -18.59
N TYR A 532 -1.05 13.44 -18.31
CA TYR A 532 0.02 13.44 -17.30
C TYR A 532 1.43 13.57 -17.89
N TRP A 533 1.64 13.10 -19.12
CA TRP A 533 2.94 13.16 -19.79
C TRP A 533 2.76 13.60 -21.24
N SER A 534 3.55 14.59 -21.66
CA SER A 534 3.68 15.05 -23.06
C SER A 534 4.99 15.81 -23.19
N ASP A 535 5.59 15.82 -24.39
CA ASP A 535 6.75 16.66 -24.71
C ASP A 535 7.93 16.49 -23.73
N GLY A 536 8.15 15.26 -23.27
CA GLY A 536 9.26 14.92 -22.38
C GLY A 536 9.11 15.39 -20.94
N LYS A 537 7.91 15.83 -20.52
CA LYS A 537 7.67 16.35 -19.17
C LYS A 537 6.32 15.95 -18.60
N ILE A 538 6.26 15.96 -17.27
CA ILE A 538 5.02 15.83 -16.52
C ILE A 538 4.17 17.10 -16.73
N GLN A 539 2.88 16.92 -16.99
CA GLN A 539 1.93 17.98 -17.33
C GLN A 539 1.01 18.38 -16.16
N GLU A 540 0.86 17.49 -15.18
CA GLU A 540 0.01 17.68 -14.01
C GLU A 540 0.83 17.52 -12.73
N ALA A 541 0.58 18.34 -11.72
CA ALA A 541 1.21 18.17 -10.42
C ALA A 541 0.78 16.81 -9.83
N LEU A 542 1.76 16.00 -9.41
CA LEU A 542 1.49 14.71 -8.81
C LEU A 542 1.17 14.89 -7.32
N PRO A 543 0.00 14.44 -6.85
CA PRO A 543 -0.34 14.49 -5.44
C PRO A 543 0.59 13.59 -4.63
N ASN A 544 0.80 13.94 -3.36
CA ASN A 544 1.53 13.08 -2.43
C ASN A 544 0.65 11.90 -1.96
N LEU A 545 1.27 10.89 -1.34
CA LEU A 545 0.58 9.67 -0.94
C LEU A 545 -0.59 9.90 0.03
N LYS A 546 -0.54 10.91 0.90
CA LYS A 546 -1.63 11.24 1.83
C LYS A 546 -2.83 11.85 1.08
N GLU A 547 -2.56 12.74 0.12
CA GLU A 547 -3.60 13.31 -0.75
C GLU A 547 -4.29 12.22 -1.59
N ILE A 548 -3.51 11.27 -2.14
CA ILE A 548 -4.06 10.13 -2.89
C ILE A 548 -4.92 9.24 -1.98
N ARG A 549 -4.48 8.99 -0.74
CA ARG A 549 -5.23 8.20 0.24
C ARG A 549 -6.58 8.85 0.58
N GLU A 550 -6.60 10.15 0.88
CA GLU A 550 -7.85 10.85 1.18
C GLU A 550 -8.76 10.90 -0.05
N TYR A 551 -8.20 11.14 -1.24
CA TYR A 551 -8.97 11.08 -2.48
C TYR A 551 -9.57 9.69 -2.73
N ALA A 552 -8.86 8.60 -2.46
CA ALA A 552 -9.38 7.24 -2.59
C ALA A 552 -10.54 6.97 -1.62
N LYS A 553 -10.44 7.49 -0.38
CA LYS A 553 -11.53 7.41 0.59
C LYS A 553 -12.77 8.16 0.11
N ASP A 554 -12.61 9.40 -0.37
CA ASP A 554 -13.71 10.19 -0.93
C ASP A 554 -14.38 9.48 -2.12
N GLN A 555 -13.58 8.84 -2.99
CA GLN A 555 -14.08 8.07 -4.12
C GLN A 555 -14.93 6.86 -3.69
N LEU A 556 -14.52 6.15 -2.63
CA LEU A 556 -15.32 5.05 -2.07
C LEU A 556 -16.63 5.56 -1.45
N GLU A 557 -16.59 6.71 -0.78
CA GLU A 557 -17.78 7.33 -0.19
C GLU A 557 -18.79 7.81 -1.25
N GLN A 558 -18.33 8.17 -2.45
CA GLN A 558 -19.18 8.56 -3.60
C GLN A 558 -19.97 7.39 -4.21
N LEU A 559 -19.63 6.14 -3.88
CA LEU A 559 -20.40 4.98 -4.32
C LEU A 559 -21.60 4.71 -3.41
N ARG A 560 -22.62 4.08 -4.00
CA ARG A 560 -23.73 3.51 -3.23
C ARG A 560 -23.24 2.28 -2.46
N LYS A 561 -23.74 2.10 -1.24
CA LYS A 561 -23.31 1.01 -0.34
C LYS A 561 -23.50 -0.39 -0.93
N ASP A 562 -24.47 -0.57 -1.83
CA ASP A 562 -24.72 -1.85 -2.48
C ASP A 562 -23.64 -2.24 -3.50
N HIS A 563 -22.85 -1.30 -4.04
CA HIS A 563 -21.71 -1.59 -4.90
C HIS A 563 -20.45 -2.02 -4.12
N ILE A 564 -20.29 -1.53 -2.90
CA ILE A 564 -19.06 -1.73 -2.10
C ILE A 564 -19.19 -2.84 -1.05
N ARG A 565 -20.36 -3.46 -0.90
CA ARG A 565 -20.56 -4.56 0.06
C ARG A 565 -19.75 -5.80 -0.32
N ASP A 566 -19.32 -6.56 0.69
CA ASP A 566 -18.46 -7.72 0.47
C ASP A 566 -19.16 -8.89 -0.21
N LEU A 567 -20.41 -9.15 0.18
CA LEU A 567 -21.18 -10.29 -0.29
C LEU A 567 -22.19 -9.86 -1.35
N ASN A 568 -22.07 -10.45 -2.54
CA ASN A 568 -22.96 -10.24 -3.68
C ASN A 568 -23.17 -8.76 -4.03
N PRO A 569 -22.12 -7.94 -4.23
CA PRO A 569 -22.27 -6.53 -4.58
C PRO A 569 -23.12 -6.33 -5.83
N THR A 570 -23.90 -5.25 -5.87
CA THR A 570 -24.67 -4.86 -7.06
C THR A 570 -23.72 -4.47 -8.17
N PRO A 571 -23.88 -4.98 -9.40
CA PRO A 571 -23.03 -4.60 -10.52
C PRO A 571 -23.04 -3.09 -10.80
N TYR A 572 -21.85 -2.51 -10.92
CA TYR A 572 -21.71 -1.12 -11.34
C TYR A 572 -21.85 -1.01 -12.87
N LYS A 573 -22.48 0.07 -13.33
CA LYS A 573 -22.76 0.24 -14.76
C LYS A 573 -21.58 0.90 -15.45
N VAL A 574 -20.90 0.16 -16.32
CA VAL A 574 -20.02 0.72 -17.36
C VAL A 574 -20.81 0.69 -18.67
N SER A 575 -20.92 1.82 -19.36
CA SER A 575 -21.78 1.94 -20.53
C SER A 575 -21.15 2.76 -21.64
N LEU A 576 -21.64 2.55 -22.86
CA LEU A 576 -21.27 3.31 -24.05
C LEU A 576 -22.42 4.24 -24.42
N THR A 577 -22.10 5.38 -25.04
CA THR A 577 -23.11 6.14 -25.79
C THR A 577 -23.65 5.32 -26.95
N ALA A 578 -24.84 5.68 -27.44
CA ALA A 578 -25.43 5.03 -28.61
C ALA A 578 -24.51 5.11 -29.85
N GLU A 579 -23.79 6.22 -30.03
CA GLU A 579 -22.85 6.41 -31.13
C GLU A 579 -21.64 5.47 -31.02
N LEU A 580 -20.96 5.43 -29.87
CA LEU A 580 -19.83 4.53 -29.65
C LEU A 580 -20.25 3.05 -29.74
N PHE A 581 -21.43 2.70 -29.20
CA PHE A 581 -21.97 1.34 -29.29
C PHE A 581 -22.19 0.92 -30.74
N LYS A 582 -22.86 1.76 -31.54
CA LYS A 582 -23.09 1.51 -32.96
C LYS A 582 -21.78 1.40 -33.73
N PHE A 583 -20.85 2.33 -33.50
CA PHE A 583 -19.53 2.34 -34.13
C PHE A 583 -18.76 1.03 -33.86
N MET A 584 -18.76 0.56 -32.61
CA MET A 584 -18.13 -0.71 -32.25
C MET A 584 -18.79 -1.90 -32.95
N HIS A 585 -20.11 -1.93 -33.04
CA HIS A 585 -20.85 -3.01 -33.70
C HIS A 585 -20.59 -3.05 -35.22
N ASP A 586 -20.61 -1.89 -35.87
CA ASP A 586 -20.32 -1.76 -37.30
C ASP A 586 -18.89 -2.24 -37.61
N LEU A 587 -17.92 -1.85 -36.77
CA LEU A 587 -16.53 -2.28 -36.92
C LEU A 587 -16.37 -3.78 -36.61
N TRP A 588 -17.15 -4.34 -35.68
CA TRP A 588 -17.16 -5.77 -35.40
C TRP A 588 -17.62 -6.57 -36.60
N ILE A 589 -18.81 -6.26 -37.15
CA ILE A 589 -19.37 -6.94 -38.33
C ILE A 589 -18.39 -6.87 -39.51
N ALA A 590 -17.78 -5.71 -39.74
CA ALA A 590 -16.82 -5.53 -40.83
C ALA A 590 -15.56 -6.40 -40.72
N ASN A 591 -15.22 -6.91 -39.52
CA ASN A 591 -14.01 -7.70 -39.28
C ASN A 591 -14.29 -9.19 -38.97
N VAL A 592 -15.55 -9.58 -38.77
CA VAL A 592 -15.91 -10.99 -38.58
C VAL A 592 -15.78 -11.70 -39.93
N PRO A 593 -15.00 -12.81 -40.02
CA PRO A 593 -14.92 -13.58 -41.24
C PRO A 593 -16.29 -14.10 -41.67
N ILE A 594 -16.60 -14.01 -42.97
CA ILE A 594 -17.81 -14.59 -43.54
C ILE A 594 -17.58 -16.10 -43.71
N GLY A 595 -18.37 -16.90 -43.01
CA GLY A 595 -18.37 -18.35 -43.17
C GLY A 595 -19.23 -18.81 -44.35
N GLU A 596 -18.77 -19.81 -45.08
CA GLU A 596 -19.56 -20.56 -46.06
C GLU A 596 -19.97 -21.90 -45.43
N LEU A 597 -21.27 -22.18 -45.33
CA LEU A 597 -21.77 -23.48 -44.88
C LEU A 597 -21.76 -24.44 -46.08
N LYS A 598 -21.14 -25.62 -45.92
CA LYS A 598 -21.06 -26.68 -46.94
C LYS A 598 -21.80 -27.93 -46.47
#